data_AF-A0A3P7EGU7-F1
#
_entry.id   AF-A0A3P7EGU7-F1
#
_cell.length_a   1.000
_cell.length_b   1.000
_cell.length_c   1.000
_cell.angle_alpha   90.00
_cell.angle_beta   90.00
_cell.angle_gamma   90.00
#
_symmetry.space_group_name_H-M   'P 1'
#
loop_
_entity.id
_entity.type
_entity.pdbx_description
1 polymer ?
#
loop_
_entity_poly.entity_id
_entity_poly.type
_entity_poly.pdbx_seq_one_letter_code
_entity_poly.pdbx_strand_id
1 'polypeptide(L)'
;MSASLLSRLETAETSCDRTMLLDELRATTAESPDRIAPFMHLIQSAFTDLSRPIRSLAYQCALNYISSNPSVQLFPFILKSIIAGLKFMSVHFMSAYSVALLHRSADISLHALSFLSEFITASRCNFLSYKIS
;
A
#
# COMPACT_ATOMS: atom_id res chain seq x y z
N MET A 1 2.29 -21.33 -3.69
CA MET A 1 3.31 -20.30 -3.98
C MET A 1 3.51 -19.29 -2.85
N SER A 2 2.48 -18.92 -2.07
CA SER A 2 2.60 -17.91 -1.00
C SER A 2 3.62 -18.23 0.10
N ALA A 3 3.71 -19.47 0.57
CA ALA A 3 4.57 -19.80 1.72
C ALA A 3 6.09 -19.70 1.44
N SER A 4 6.53 -20.09 0.24
CA SER A 4 7.96 -20.01 -0.14
C SER A 4 8.43 -18.56 -0.28
N LEU A 5 7.62 -17.71 -0.93
CA LEU A 5 7.92 -16.29 -1.06
C LEU A 5 7.92 -15.58 0.30
N LEU A 6 6.97 -15.93 1.18
CA LEU A 6 6.88 -15.35 2.52
C LEU A 6 8.14 -15.65 3.33
N SER A 7 8.56 -16.92 3.37
CA SER A 7 9.79 -17.32 4.06
C SER A 7 11.02 -16.61 3.51
N ARG A 8 11.14 -16.50 2.18
CA ARG A 8 12.26 -15.79 1.53
C ARG A 8 12.29 -14.30 1.90
N LEU A 9 11.13 -13.64 1.95
CA LEU A 9 11.04 -12.23 2.35
C LEU A 9 11.40 -12.02 3.82
N GLU A 10 10.99 -12.93 4.70
CA GLU A 10 11.30 -12.88 6.14
C GLU A 10 12.81 -13.09 6.41
N THR A 11 13.48 -13.92 5.60
CA THR A 11 14.91 -14.23 5.76
C THR A 11 15.83 -13.38 4.88
N ALA A 12 15.31 -12.42 4.12
CA ALA A 12 16.12 -11.64 3.20
C ALA A 12 16.98 -10.60 3.94
N GLU A 13 18.29 -10.83 3.98
CA GLU A 13 19.24 -9.98 4.70
C GLU A 13 19.68 -8.75 3.90
N THR A 14 19.74 -8.86 2.57
CA THR A 14 20.22 -7.77 1.70
C THR A 14 19.07 -6.91 1.16
N SER A 15 19.34 -5.62 0.90
CA SER A 15 18.37 -4.75 0.22
C SER A 15 18.09 -5.19 -1.21
N CYS A 16 19.07 -5.81 -1.89
CA CYS A 16 18.92 -6.35 -3.24
C CYS A 16 17.88 -7.49 -3.24
N ASP A 17 18.04 -8.46 -2.34
CA ASP A 17 17.13 -9.61 -2.23
C ASP A 17 15.71 -9.15 -1.89
N ARG A 18 15.59 -8.25 -0.90
CA ARG A 18 14.28 -7.68 -0.52
C ARG A 18 13.60 -6.96 -1.69
N THR A 19 14.36 -6.24 -2.51
CA THR A 19 13.83 -5.56 -3.70
C THR A 19 13.32 -6.58 -4.73
N MET A 20 14.11 -7.61 -5.06
CA MET A 20 13.69 -8.65 -6.02
C MET A 20 12.44 -9.40 -5.54
N LEU A 21 12.40 -9.76 -4.26
CA LEU A 21 11.28 -10.48 -3.67
C LEU A 21 10.00 -9.62 -3.57
N LEU A 22 10.14 -8.33 -3.27
CA LEU A 22 9.01 -7.40 -3.29
C LEU A 22 8.51 -7.11 -4.70
N ASP A 23 9.38 -7.16 -5.71
CA ASP A 23 8.95 -7.05 -7.10
C ASP A 23 8.18 -8.30 -7.56
N GLU A 24 8.63 -9.49 -7.13
CA GLU A 24 7.89 -10.76 -7.30
C GLU A 24 6.50 -10.68 -6.62
N LEU A 25 6.44 -10.14 -5.39
CA LEU A 25 5.19 -9.91 -4.68
C LEU A 25 4.31 -8.89 -5.41
N ARG A 26 4.88 -7.79 -5.91
CA ARG A 26 4.16 -6.77 -6.68
C ARG A 26 3.49 -7.38 -7.89
N ALA A 27 4.21 -8.15 -8.69
CA ALA A 27 3.65 -8.85 -9.85
C ALA A 27 2.49 -9.76 -9.45
N THR A 28 2.63 -10.50 -8.34
CA THR A 28 1.56 -11.35 -7.80
C THR A 28 0.32 -10.53 -7.38
N THR A 29 0.52 -9.38 -6.72
CA THR A 29 -0.59 -8.51 -6.28
C THR A 29 -1.32 -7.82 -7.43
N ALA A 30 -0.66 -7.62 -8.58
CA ALA A 30 -1.31 -7.07 -9.77
C ALA A 30 -2.33 -8.06 -10.37
N GLU A 31 -2.05 -9.36 -10.32
CA GLU A 31 -2.95 -10.41 -10.84
C GLU A 31 -3.96 -10.90 -9.79
N SER A 32 -3.54 -10.96 -8.52
CA SER A 32 -4.31 -11.56 -7.42
C SER A 32 -4.12 -10.73 -6.13
N PRO A 33 -4.73 -9.54 -6.06
CA PRO A 33 -4.57 -8.57 -4.96
C PRO A 33 -4.93 -9.17 -3.59
N ASP A 34 -5.92 -10.06 -3.52
CA ASP A 34 -6.36 -10.67 -2.26
C ASP A 34 -5.31 -11.58 -1.60
N ARG A 35 -4.30 -12.03 -2.37
CA ARG A 35 -3.21 -12.87 -1.86
C ARG A 35 -2.17 -12.10 -1.05
N ILE A 36 -2.35 -10.78 -0.88
CA ILE A 36 -1.45 -9.93 -0.10
C ILE A 36 -1.52 -10.20 1.40
N ALA A 37 -2.60 -10.80 1.91
CA ALA A 37 -2.88 -10.92 3.35
C ALA A 37 -1.71 -11.49 4.18
N PRO A 38 -1.01 -12.57 3.76
CA PRO A 38 0.14 -13.10 4.52
C PRO A 38 1.33 -12.13 4.59
N PHE A 39 1.46 -11.25 3.60
CA PHE A 39 2.58 -10.33 3.43
C PHE A 39 2.30 -8.93 3.99
N MET A 40 1.10 -8.68 4.52
CA MET A 40 0.68 -7.34 4.95
C MET A 40 1.65 -6.70 5.94
N HIS A 41 2.12 -7.47 6.94
CA HIS A 41 3.05 -6.98 7.95
C HIS A 41 4.42 -6.60 7.36
N LEU A 42 4.90 -7.35 6.35
CA LEU A 42 6.15 -7.05 5.65
C LEU A 42 6.02 -5.78 4.81
N ILE A 43 4.91 -5.61 4.10
CA ILE A 43 4.63 -4.41 3.30
C ILE A 43 4.52 -3.19 4.21
N GLN A 44 3.79 -3.30 5.32
CA GLN A 44 3.67 -2.25 6.32
C GLN A 44 5.05 -1.82 6.85
N SER A 45 5.91 -2.79 7.20
CA SER A 45 7.28 -2.50 7.65
C SER A 45 8.14 -1.87 6.56
N ALA A 46 7.93 -2.25 5.30
CA ALA A 46 8.69 -1.75 4.16
C ALA A 46 8.40 -0.29 3.82
N PHE A 47 7.28 0.29 4.28
CA PHE A 47 6.96 1.72 4.06
C PHE A 47 8.00 2.67 4.67
N THR A 48 8.67 2.25 5.74
CA THR A 48 9.73 3.02 6.41
C THR A 48 11.13 2.51 6.12
N ASP A 49 11.30 1.63 5.13
CA ASP A 49 12.62 1.12 4.78
C ASP A 49 13.54 2.25 4.28
N LEU A 50 14.84 2.15 4.56
CA LEU A 50 15.84 3.14 4.13
C LEU A 50 16.00 3.15 2.60
N SER A 51 15.81 2.01 1.94
CA SER A 51 15.88 1.85 0.49
C SER A 51 14.61 2.38 -0.18
N ARG A 52 14.74 3.42 -1.00
CA ARG A 52 13.63 3.99 -1.78
C ARG A 52 12.95 2.93 -2.68
N PRO A 53 13.67 2.06 -3.43
CA PRO A 53 13.04 0.99 -4.20
C PRO A 53 12.12 0.07 -3.40
N ILE A 54 12.55 -0.33 -2.19
CA ILE A 54 11.76 -1.16 -1.28
C ILE A 54 10.45 -0.45 -0.92
N ARG A 55 10.54 0.83 -0.54
CA ARG A 55 9.35 1.65 -0.24
C ARG A 55 8.41 1.75 -1.45
N SER A 56 8.94 2.02 -2.64
CA SER A 56 8.11 2.17 -3.86
C SER A 56 7.35 0.88 -4.18
N LEU A 57 8.01 -0.27 -4.11
CA LEU A 57 7.40 -1.57 -4.36
C LEU A 57 6.31 -1.88 -3.32
N ALA A 58 6.57 -1.57 -2.04
CA ALA A 58 5.59 -1.74 -0.98
C ALA A 58 4.35 -0.87 -1.21
N TYR A 59 4.52 0.41 -1.58
CA TYR A 59 3.40 1.29 -1.91
C TYR A 59 2.61 0.78 -3.11
N GLN A 60 3.27 0.28 -4.16
CA GLN A 60 2.60 -0.33 -5.31
C GLN A 60 1.80 -1.58 -4.94
N CYS A 61 2.32 -2.45 -4.08
CA CYS A 61 1.57 -3.61 -3.57
C CYS A 61 0.30 -3.17 -2.83
N ALA A 62 0.42 -2.15 -1.98
CA ALA A 62 -0.72 -1.60 -1.24
C ALA A 62 -1.74 -0.94 -2.19
N LEU A 63 -1.29 -0.21 -3.21
CA LEU A 63 -2.15 0.40 -4.23
C LEU A 63 -2.93 -0.66 -5.00
N ASN A 64 -2.28 -1.74 -5.44
CA ASN A 64 -2.94 -2.87 -6.12
C ASN A 64 -4.07 -3.45 -5.24
N TYR A 65 -3.79 -3.70 -3.95
CA TYR A 65 -4.80 -4.22 -3.03
C TYR A 65 -5.99 -3.27 -2.87
N ILE A 66 -5.70 -1.99 -2.64
CA ILE A 66 -6.71 -0.94 -2.45
C ILE A 66 -7.55 -0.74 -3.70
N SER A 67 -6.94 -0.73 -4.88
CA SER A 67 -7.65 -0.56 -6.15
C SER A 67 -8.63 -1.69 -6.43
N SER A 68 -8.34 -2.89 -5.92
CA SER A 68 -9.17 -4.08 -6.12
C SER A 68 -10.18 -4.31 -5.00
N ASN A 69 -9.95 -3.74 -3.82
CA ASN A 69 -10.86 -3.79 -2.67
C ASN A 69 -11.33 -2.37 -2.28
N PRO A 70 -12.08 -1.66 -3.16
CA PRO A 70 -12.70 -0.39 -2.78
C PRO A 70 -13.78 -0.68 -1.74
N SER A 71 -13.46 -0.63 -0.45
CA SER A 71 -14.50 -0.74 0.58
C SER A 71 -15.42 0.47 0.47
N VAL A 72 -16.56 0.27 -0.17
CA VAL A 72 -17.63 1.25 -0.36
C VAL A 72 -18.24 1.53 1.01
N GLN A 73 -17.74 2.53 1.72
CA GLN A 73 -18.49 3.19 2.79
C GLN A 73 -18.68 4.67 2.46
N LEU A 74 -19.79 4.88 1.74
CA LEU A 74 -20.74 5.99 1.90
C LEU A 74 -20.38 6.98 3.01
N PHE A 75 -19.92 8.18 2.65
CA PHE A 75 -20.35 9.42 3.29
C PHE A 75 -20.03 10.61 2.36
N PRO A 76 -20.99 11.05 1.54
CA PRO A 76 -20.83 12.21 0.69
C PRO A 76 -21.17 13.46 1.52
N PHE A 77 -20.23 14.01 2.28
CA PHE A 77 -20.37 15.37 2.81
C PHE A 77 -19.02 16.07 2.92
N ILE A 78 -18.75 16.84 1.87
CA ILE A 78 -18.17 18.19 1.86
C ILE A 78 -17.52 18.60 3.20
N LEU A 79 -16.22 18.89 3.15
CA LEU A 79 -15.44 19.69 4.11
C LEU A 79 -14.84 19.03 5.38
N LYS A 80 -15.01 17.72 5.63
CA LYS A 80 -14.22 16.96 6.64
C LYS A 80 -13.21 15.95 6.05
N SER A 81 -13.07 15.94 4.72
CA SER A 81 -12.60 14.77 3.96
C SER A 81 -11.11 14.46 4.00
N ILE A 82 -10.22 15.29 4.55
CA ILE A 82 -8.83 14.87 4.79
C ILE A 82 -8.79 13.88 5.97
N ILE A 83 -9.58 14.13 7.02
CA ILE A 83 -9.60 13.29 8.23
C ILE A 83 -10.59 12.12 8.08
N ALA A 84 -11.66 12.29 7.31
CA ALA A 84 -12.65 11.24 7.05
C ALA A 84 -12.32 10.37 5.82
N GLY A 85 -11.59 10.89 4.83
CA GLY A 85 -11.17 10.15 3.63
C GLY A 85 -10.05 9.13 3.88
N LEU A 86 -9.31 9.28 4.99
CA LEU A 86 -8.36 8.26 5.46
C LEU A 86 -9.03 7.11 6.22
N LYS A 87 -10.30 7.22 6.67
CA LYS A 87 -10.87 6.28 7.65
C LYS A 87 -11.27 4.91 7.11
N PHE A 88 -11.28 4.68 5.79
CA PHE A 88 -11.71 3.39 5.22
C PHE A 88 -10.76 2.78 4.20
N MET A 89 -9.60 3.37 3.93
CA MET A 89 -8.59 2.68 3.11
C MET A 89 -7.87 1.65 3.97
N SER A 90 -8.37 0.41 4.02
CA SER A 90 -7.71 -0.74 4.65
C SER A 90 -7.04 -0.42 6.00
N VAL A 91 -7.74 -0.62 7.12
CA VAL A 91 -7.18 -0.46 8.49
C VAL A 91 -5.77 -1.05 8.62
N HIS A 92 -5.48 -2.07 7.80
CA HIS A 92 -4.16 -2.64 7.55
C HIS A 92 -3.08 -1.60 7.19
N PHE A 93 -3.18 -0.80 6.13
CA PHE A 93 -2.06 0.05 5.69
C PHE A 93 -2.03 1.44 6.33
N MET A 94 -3.15 1.94 6.85
CA MET A 94 -3.26 3.32 7.35
C MET A 94 -2.34 3.63 8.54
N SER A 95 -2.19 2.69 9.47
CA SER A 95 -1.27 2.86 10.59
C SER A 95 0.17 2.99 10.10
N ALA A 96 0.61 2.06 9.24
CA ALA A 96 1.97 2.07 8.70
C ALA A 96 2.25 3.28 7.81
N TYR A 97 1.28 3.69 7.00
CA TYR A 97 1.41 4.87 6.13
C TYR A 97 1.50 6.16 6.96
N SER A 98 0.71 6.27 8.05
CA SER A 98 0.80 7.41 8.97
C SER A 98 2.18 7.49 9.64
N VAL A 99 2.75 6.35 10.04
CA VAL A 99 4.11 6.29 10.57
C VAL A 99 5.14 6.72 9.53
N ALA A 100 4.97 6.33 8.26
CA ALA A 100 5.85 6.77 7.17
C ALA A 100 5.73 8.28 6.89
N LEU A 101 4.52 8.86 6.94
CA LEU A 101 4.29 10.30 6.79
C LEU A 101 4.88 11.12 7.94
N LEU A 102 4.82 10.59 9.16
CA LEU A 102 5.35 11.23 10.38
C LEU A 102 6.79 10.79 10.69
N HIS A 103 7.47 10.13 9.75
CA HIS A 103 8.80 9.60 9.97
C HIS A 103 9.82 10.74 10.16
N ARG A 104 10.85 10.51 10.99
CA ARG A 104 11.87 11.51 11.30
C ARG A 104 12.72 11.89 10.07
N SER A 105 12.87 10.98 9.12
CA SER A 105 13.62 11.21 7.88
C SER A 105 12.73 11.88 6.83
N ALA A 106 13.12 13.07 6.39
CA ALA A 106 12.41 13.82 5.36
C ALA A 106 12.27 13.05 4.04
N ASP A 107 13.26 12.23 3.66
CA ASP A 107 13.18 11.42 2.42
C ASP A 107 12.08 10.36 2.49
N ILE A 108 11.85 9.76 3.66
CA ILE A 108 10.78 8.77 3.85
C ILE A 108 9.41 9.47 3.81
N SER A 109 9.27 10.58 4.54
CA SER A 109 8.01 11.32 4.62
C SER A 109 7.60 11.97 3.30
N LEU A 110 8.55 12.58 2.58
CA LEU A 110 8.30 13.15 1.24
C LEU A 110 7.96 12.07 0.22
N HIS A 111 8.61 10.90 0.30
CA HIS A 111 8.28 9.77 -0.56
C HIS A 111 6.88 9.21 -0.23
N ALA A 112 6.51 9.10 1.05
CA ALA A 112 5.15 8.73 1.42
C ALA A 112 4.13 9.74 0.86
N LEU A 113 4.40 11.04 0.98
CA LEU A 113 3.55 12.11 0.45
C LEU A 113 3.39 12.07 -1.07
N SER A 114 4.42 11.67 -1.84
CA SER A 114 4.28 11.57 -3.29
C SER A 114 3.27 10.52 -3.74
N PHE A 115 3.07 9.45 -2.95
CA PHE A 115 2.05 8.43 -3.21
C PHE A 115 0.64 8.80 -2.71
N LEU A 116 0.49 9.91 -1.96
CA LEU A 116 -0.79 10.31 -1.39
C LEU A 116 -1.86 10.51 -2.46
N SER A 117 -1.50 11.15 -3.58
CA SER A 117 -2.41 11.37 -4.72
C SER A 117 -2.86 10.05 -5.35
N GLU A 118 -1.94 9.09 -5.47
CA GLU A 118 -2.23 7.75 -6.01
C GLU A 118 -3.16 6.98 -5.07
N PHE A 119 -2.92 7.01 -3.75
CA PHE A 119 -3.82 6.37 -2.78
C PHE A 119 -5.22 6.98 -2.80
N ILE A 120 -5.32 8.32 -2.84
CA ILE A 120 -6.61 9.01 -2.96
C ILE A 120 -7.31 8.61 -4.26
N THR A 121 -6.58 8.53 -5.37
CA THR A 121 -7.14 8.16 -6.67
C THR A 121 -7.61 6.70 -6.67
N ALA A 122 -6.78 5.77 -6.19
CA ALA A 122 -7.11 4.35 -6.06
C ALA A 122 -8.35 4.12 -5.19
N SER A 123 -8.52 4.87 -4.09
CA SER A 123 -9.75 4.79 -3.27
C SER A 123 -11.01 5.30 -3.99
N ARG A 124 -10.86 6.20 -4.96
CA ARG A 124 -11.97 6.87 -5.67
C ARG A 124 -12.33 6.23 -7.01
N CYS A 125 -11.38 5.59 -7.69
CA CYS A 125 -11.52 5.22 -9.10
C CYS A 125 -12.62 4.21 -9.41
N ASN A 126 -13.06 3.36 -8.46
CA ASN A 126 -14.19 2.46 -8.71
C ASN A 126 -15.57 3.11 -8.53
N PHE A 127 -15.65 4.35 -8.02
CA PHE A 127 -16.92 5.07 -7.94
C PHE A 127 -17.49 5.43 -9.32
N LEU A 128 -16.63 5.58 -10.34
CA LEU A 128 -17.06 5.91 -11.70
C LEU A 128 -17.45 4.66 -12.51
N SER A 129 -16.90 3.49 -12.20
CA SER A 129 -17.24 2.25 -12.91
C SER A 129 -18.64 1.74 -12.54
N TYR A 130 -19.08 1.95 -11.29
CA TYR A 130 -20.44 1.61 -10.84
C TYR A 130 -21.56 2.56 -11.31
N LYS A 131 -21.24 3.65 -12.03
CA LYS A 131 -22.24 4.62 -12.52
C LYS A 131 -22.62 4.44 -14.00
N ILE A 132 -22.12 3.39 -14.68
CA ILE A 132 -22.36 3.13 -16.11
C ILE A 132 -22.91 1.69 -16.35
N SER A 133 -23.61 1.11 -15.37
CA SER A 133 -24.48 -0.06 -15.56
C SER A 133 -25.78 0.14 -14.80
#